data_AF-A0A670ILT9-F1
#
_entry.id   AF-A0A670ILT9-F1
#
_cell.length_a   1.000
_cell.length_b   1.000
_cell.length_c   1.000
_cell.angle_alpha   90.00
_cell.angle_beta   90.00
_cell.angle_gamma   90.00
#
_symmetry.space_group_name_H-M   'P 1'
#
loop_
_entity.id
_entity.type
_entity.pdbx_description
1 polymer ?
#
loop_
_entity_poly.entity_id
_entity_poly.type
_entity_poly.pdbx_seq_one_letter_code
_entity_poly.pdbx_strand_id
1 'polypeptide(L)'
;MFKKIHNVSFDVCNTTEIIIPCIVTNLQRFSREEMFLNWKIDGKEFFTYDGYENRYFKNNTFLSVDLLDILNLTAGVASIKMSLKEAVPGNYTCIVVERNREGEHVIELRYGTPFWFQPVESFLVIGAAILAVALFLLQVGYVAVKFEMSLLKKISFGLVALIVMIIVVPGAALLVKEGFTLASQFGLGLVVLPTILLVPPLFFVFQSVFEKPPLFAIILIILKALGYLIAVAGLATSLPECPPKQTSVVIAGLGIIDIVAAIAFIYMVVIGKYYLLRVYMKCFILNQMNIQTKFLFSAVSERIDQKITNAGCLVYEQGEPSHPGAKCSLASASFQPSGLSPGHTAHRSCSVPSLRALDWLRCVLEL
;
A
#
# COMPACT_ATOMS: atom_id res chain seq x y z
N MET A 1 -19.54 30.73 47.66
CA MET A 1 -18.24 31.42 47.82
C MET A 1 -17.33 31.27 46.60
N PHE A 2 -17.52 30.23 45.77
CA PHE A 2 -16.69 29.97 44.59
C PHE A 2 -17.43 30.20 43.28
N LYS A 3 -16.66 30.42 42.21
CA LYS A 3 -17.16 30.34 40.83
C LYS A 3 -17.58 28.90 40.54
N LYS A 4 -18.77 28.72 39.97
CA LYS A 4 -19.31 27.39 39.64
C LYS A 4 -18.52 26.76 38.48
N ILE A 5 -17.58 25.87 38.81
CA ILE A 5 -16.87 25.01 37.86
C ILE A 5 -16.99 23.58 38.41
N HIS A 6 -17.67 22.70 37.67
CA HIS A 6 -18.03 21.38 38.17
C HIS A 6 -17.05 20.29 37.75
N ASN A 7 -16.44 20.44 36.57
CA ASN A 7 -15.51 19.45 36.05
C ASN A 7 -14.40 20.09 35.21
N VAL A 8 -13.29 19.37 35.13
CA VAL A 8 -12.21 19.63 34.19
C VAL A 8 -11.85 18.31 33.54
N SER A 9 -11.94 18.25 32.21
CA SER A 9 -11.45 17.13 31.43
C SER A 9 -10.03 17.40 30.98
N PHE A 10 -9.16 16.40 31.11
CA PHE A 10 -7.84 16.43 30.49
C PHE A 10 -7.66 15.27 29.53
N ASP A 11 -6.98 15.56 28.43
CA ASP A 11 -6.72 14.58 27.37
C ASP A 11 -5.21 14.38 27.25
N VAL A 12 -4.84 13.30 26.58
CA VAL A 12 -3.48 12.94 26.14
C VAL A 12 -2.80 14.09 25.37
N CYS A 13 -3.59 14.98 24.79
CA CYS A 13 -3.17 16.15 24.04
C CYS A 13 -2.73 17.34 24.91
N ASN A 14 -3.05 17.35 26.22
CA ASN A 14 -2.58 18.43 27.11
C ASN A 14 -1.09 18.26 27.36
N THR A 15 -0.31 19.25 26.93
CA THR A 15 1.06 18.99 26.49
C THR A 15 2.08 18.81 27.61
N THR A 16 1.84 19.25 28.84
CA THR A 16 2.77 19.00 29.98
C THR A 16 2.14 19.21 31.35
N GLU A 17 1.30 20.23 31.48
CA GLU A 17 0.72 20.68 32.75
C GLU A 17 -0.81 20.75 32.65
N ILE A 18 -1.48 20.32 33.71
CA ILE A 18 -2.93 20.45 33.87
C ILE A 18 -3.23 21.52 34.91
N ILE A 19 -4.26 22.34 34.65
CA ILE A 19 -4.71 23.38 35.57
C ILE A 19 -6.05 22.95 36.16
N ILE A 20 -6.13 22.88 37.49
CA ILE A 20 -7.39 22.67 38.22
C ILE A 20 -7.81 24.02 38.79
N PRO A 21 -8.91 24.62 38.27
CA PRO A 21 -9.30 25.97 38.63
C PRO A 21 -10.00 25.98 39.99
N CYS A 22 -9.62 26.94 40.82
CA CYS A 22 -10.35 27.28 42.04
C CYS A 22 -10.39 28.80 42.18
N ILE A 23 -11.59 29.38 42.07
CA ILE A 23 -11.77 30.83 42.06
C ILE A 23 -12.78 31.21 43.13
N VAL A 24 -12.32 31.94 44.14
CA VAL A 24 -13.13 32.51 45.21
C VAL A 24 -13.71 33.85 44.75
N THR A 25 -15.03 34.02 44.88
CA THR A 25 -15.74 35.22 44.40
C THR A 25 -16.07 36.23 45.50
N ASN A 26 -15.88 35.86 46.77
CA ASN A 26 -16.24 36.69 47.93
C ASN A 26 -15.08 36.80 48.93
N LEU A 27 -13.89 37.16 48.42
CA LEU A 27 -12.74 37.52 49.25
C LEU A 27 -12.97 38.91 49.86
N GLN A 28 -12.62 39.13 51.14
CA GLN A 28 -12.78 40.45 51.77
C GLN A 28 -11.44 41.07 52.21
N ARG A 29 -10.45 40.24 52.52
CA ARG A 29 -9.08 40.59 52.85
C ARG A 29 -8.21 40.21 51.67
N PHE A 30 -7.61 41.21 51.07
CA PHE A 30 -6.69 41.07 49.92
C PHE A 30 -5.25 40.82 50.38
N SER A 31 -5.04 40.16 51.53
CA SER A 31 -3.72 39.89 52.11
C SER A 31 -3.37 38.41 52.07
N ARG A 32 -2.19 38.07 51.55
CA ARG A 32 -1.72 36.67 51.43
C ARG A 32 -1.40 36.03 52.77
N GLU A 33 -0.88 36.80 53.72
CA GLU A 33 -0.47 36.32 55.05
C GLU A 33 -1.65 35.79 55.89
N GLU A 34 -2.87 36.14 55.50
CA GLU A 34 -4.10 35.74 56.19
C GLU A 34 -4.80 34.56 55.50
N MET A 35 -4.17 33.97 54.48
CA MET A 35 -4.75 32.92 53.64
C MET A 35 -4.05 31.59 53.87
N PHE A 36 -4.85 30.54 53.95
CA PHE A 36 -4.40 29.16 53.98
C PHE A 36 -5.14 28.37 52.91
N LEU A 37 -4.39 27.59 52.14
CA LEU A 37 -4.91 26.76 51.06
C LEU A 37 -4.66 25.30 51.38
N ASN A 38 -5.67 24.49 51.14
CA ASN A 38 -5.58 23.05 51.30
C ASN A 38 -6.29 22.35 50.14
N TRP A 39 -5.54 21.53 49.42
CA TRP A 39 -6.03 20.74 48.32
C TRP A 39 -6.04 19.26 48.68
N LYS A 40 -7.21 18.64 48.49
CA LYS A 40 -7.45 17.23 48.78
C LYS A 40 -7.86 16.48 47.52
N ILE A 41 -7.41 15.24 47.41
CA ILE A 41 -7.90 14.25 46.43
C ILE A 41 -8.46 13.07 47.21
N ASP A 42 -9.72 12.70 46.94
CA ASP A 42 -10.44 11.65 47.66
C ASP A 42 -10.33 11.78 49.20
N GLY A 43 -10.41 13.02 49.69
CA GLY A 43 -10.33 13.37 51.11
C GLY A 43 -8.92 13.40 51.72
N LYS A 44 -7.87 13.05 50.96
CA LYS A 44 -6.47 13.08 51.42
C LYS A 44 -5.76 14.34 50.94
N GLU A 45 -5.05 15.00 51.86
CA GLU A 45 -4.27 16.20 51.57
C GLU A 45 -3.05 15.85 50.72
N PHE A 46 -2.86 16.59 49.63
CA PHE A 46 -1.70 16.42 48.77
C PHE A 46 -0.92 17.72 48.50
N PHE A 47 -1.56 18.87 48.70
CA PHE A 47 -0.93 20.18 48.57
C PHE A 47 -1.51 21.17 49.56
N THR A 48 -0.67 21.89 50.29
CA THR A 48 -1.09 23.03 51.12
C THR A 48 -0.16 24.21 50.95
N TYR A 49 -0.70 25.41 51.16
CA TYR A 49 0.07 26.65 51.23
C TYR A 49 -0.36 27.44 52.47
N ASP A 50 0.62 27.76 53.31
CA ASP A 50 0.47 28.62 54.47
C ASP A 50 1.02 30.01 54.13
N GLY A 51 0.13 31.00 54.06
CA GLY A 51 0.50 32.38 53.76
C GLY A 51 1.25 33.08 54.90
N TYR A 52 1.05 32.67 56.15
CA TYR A 52 1.71 33.26 57.32
C TYR A 52 3.18 32.87 57.36
N GLU A 53 3.48 31.58 57.17
CA GLU A 53 4.86 31.08 57.10
C GLU A 53 5.47 31.22 55.70
N ASN A 54 4.64 31.54 54.69
CA ASN A 54 4.97 31.48 53.28
C ASN A 54 5.61 30.13 52.88
N ARG A 55 4.97 29.04 53.30
CA ARG A 55 5.46 27.67 53.11
C ARG A 55 4.49 26.81 52.32
N TYR A 56 5.07 25.88 51.57
CA TYR A 56 4.34 24.88 50.80
C TYR A 56 4.57 23.51 51.40
N PHE A 57 3.52 22.72 51.48
CA PHE A 57 3.61 21.29 51.69
C PHE A 57 3.15 20.58 50.42
N LYS A 58 3.94 19.60 49.99
CA LYS A 58 3.65 18.75 48.84
C LYS A 58 3.82 17.30 49.26
N ASN A 59 2.87 16.46 48.88
CA ASN A 59 2.99 15.03 49.08
C ASN A 59 4.07 14.46 48.13
N ASN A 60 4.82 13.44 48.55
CA ASN A 60 5.85 12.78 47.74
C ASN A 60 5.35 12.25 46.40
N THR A 61 4.05 11.97 46.28
CA THR A 61 3.40 11.50 45.05
C THR A 61 3.05 12.63 44.07
N PHE A 62 3.02 13.87 44.54
CA PHE A 62 2.59 15.07 43.80
C PHE A 62 3.65 16.17 43.95
N LEU A 63 4.87 15.94 43.46
CA LEU A 63 5.98 16.89 43.62
C LEU A 63 5.89 18.07 42.64
N SER A 64 5.29 17.84 41.47
CA SER A 64 5.16 18.84 40.41
C SER A 64 4.02 19.84 40.63
N VAL A 65 3.14 19.60 41.62
CA VAL A 65 2.03 20.50 41.92
C VAL A 65 2.52 21.85 42.40
N ASP A 66 1.96 22.93 41.88
CA ASP A 66 2.23 24.29 42.33
C ASP A 66 0.99 25.17 42.16
N LEU A 67 1.00 26.35 42.80
CA LEU A 67 -0.01 27.36 42.50
C LEU A 67 0.16 27.85 41.07
N LEU A 68 -0.98 28.13 40.42
CA LEU A 68 -0.96 28.73 39.09
C LEU A 68 -0.27 30.10 39.12
N ASP A 69 -0.62 30.91 40.11
CA ASP A 69 -0.01 32.20 40.37
C ASP A 69 -0.25 32.65 41.83
N ILE A 70 0.83 32.77 42.60
CA ILE A 70 0.79 33.20 44.00
C ILE A 70 0.34 34.66 44.17
N LEU A 71 0.58 35.53 43.17
CA LEU A 71 0.23 36.94 43.24
C LEU A 71 -1.28 37.14 43.10
N ASN A 72 -1.91 36.30 42.28
CA ASN A 72 -3.35 36.32 42.04
C ASN A 72 -4.17 35.64 43.15
N LEU A 73 -3.52 35.13 44.19
CA LEU A 73 -4.21 34.59 45.36
C LEU A 73 -5.06 35.66 46.08
N THR A 74 -4.55 36.89 46.17
CA THR A 74 -5.30 38.04 46.74
C THR A 74 -6.50 38.44 45.87
N ALA A 75 -6.49 38.09 44.59
CA ALA A 75 -7.62 38.23 43.67
C ALA A 75 -8.58 37.03 43.73
N GLY A 76 -8.36 36.08 44.65
CA GLY A 76 -9.19 34.90 44.85
C GLY A 76 -8.86 33.73 43.90
N VAL A 77 -7.73 33.78 43.19
CA VAL A 77 -7.29 32.67 42.32
C VAL A 77 -6.45 31.69 43.12
N ALA A 78 -7.08 30.60 43.56
CA ALA A 78 -6.44 29.50 44.29
C ALA A 78 -6.18 28.26 43.40
N SER A 79 -6.20 28.45 42.08
CA SER A 79 -5.98 27.40 41.08
C SER A 79 -4.58 26.79 41.19
N ILE A 80 -4.48 25.48 40.96
CA ILE A 80 -3.21 24.76 40.94
C ILE A 80 -2.88 24.27 39.54
N LYS A 81 -1.58 24.08 39.29
CA LYS A 81 -1.04 23.41 38.12
C LYS A 81 -0.22 22.21 38.55
N MET A 82 -0.22 21.13 37.79
CA MET A 82 0.61 19.95 38.05
C MET A 82 0.95 19.21 36.76
N SER A 83 1.96 18.35 36.79
CA SER A 83 2.31 17.50 35.66
C SER A 83 1.21 16.50 35.36
N LEU A 84 0.98 16.24 34.08
CA LEU A 84 0.05 15.21 33.61
C LEU A 84 0.34 13.82 34.20
N LYS A 85 1.61 13.51 34.51
CA LYS A 85 2.01 12.21 35.08
C LYS A 85 1.53 11.99 36.51
N GLU A 86 1.31 13.08 37.25
CA GLU A 86 0.84 13.07 38.64
C GLU A 86 -0.68 13.31 38.71
N ALA A 87 -1.32 13.72 37.61
CA ALA A 87 -2.75 13.99 37.56
C ALA A 87 -3.55 12.68 37.57
N VAL A 88 -4.32 12.46 38.64
CA VAL A 88 -5.13 11.24 38.83
C VAL A 88 -6.61 11.61 38.69
N PRO A 89 -7.40 10.90 37.88
CA PRO A 89 -8.84 11.16 37.77
C PRO A 89 -9.52 10.97 39.14
N GLY A 90 -10.38 11.89 39.53
CA GLY A 90 -11.00 11.86 40.85
C GLY A 90 -11.60 13.20 41.27
N ASN A 91 -12.07 13.24 42.52
CA ASN A 91 -12.67 14.45 43.08
C ASN A 91 -11.61 15.27 43.82
N TYR A 92 -11.27 16.42 43.24
CA TYR A 92 -10.36 17.38 43.84
C TYR A 92 -11.14 18.40 44.65
N THR A 93 -10.78 18.55 45.92
CA THR A 93 -11.42 19.52 46.81
C THR A 93 -10.45 20.66 47.08
N CYS A 94 -10.84 21.87 46.71
CA CYS A 94 -10.16 23.11 47.04
C CYS A 94 -10.76 23.69 48.31
N ILE A 95 -9.94 23.84 49.35
CA ILE A 95 -10.33 24.48 50.59
C ILE A 95 -9.51 25.76 50.73
N VAL A 96 -10.21 26.88 50.88
CA VAL A 96 -9.61 28.20 51.07
C VAL A 96 -10.07 28.75 52.41
N VAL A 97 -9.11 29.04 53.29
CA VAL A 97 -9.34 29.66 54.59
C VAL A 97 -8.79 31.07 54.58
N GLU A 98 -9.61 32.02 54.99
CA GLU A 98 -9.30 33.43 55.14
C GLU A 98 -9.64 33.84 56.59
N ARG A 99 -8.62 33.82 57.46
CA ARG A 99 -8.79 33.89 58.94
C ARG A 99 -9.79 32.85 59.46
N ASN A 100 -11.02 33.30 59.78
CA ASN A 100 -12.09 32.48 60.36
C ASN A 100 -13.15 32.07 59.32
N ARG A 101 -13.01 32.51 58.06
CA ARG A 101 -13.91 32.15 56.97
C ARG A 101 -13.28 31.01 56.18
N GLU A 102 -14.00 29.91 56.07
CA GLU A 102 -13.60 28.75 55.29
C GLU A 102 -14.59 28.53 54.15
N GLY A 103 -14.07 28.17 52.99
CA GLY A 103 -14.86 27.74 51.86
C GLY A 103 -14.25 26.50 51.23
N GLU A 104 -15.14 25.58 50.85
CA GLU A 104 -14.82 24.36 50.10
C GLU A 104 -15.45 24.42 48.69
N HIS A 105 -14.73 23.91 47.70
CA HIS A 105 -15.26 23.67 46.36
C HIS A 105 -14.68 22.38 45.76
N VAL A 106 -15.56 21.51 45.27
CA VAL A 106 -15.18 20.23 44.66
C VAL A 106 -15.22 20.36 43.14
N ILE A 107 -14.12 19.95 42.50
CA ILE A 107 -13.97 19.86 41.05
C ILE A 107 -13.68 18.40 40.69
N GLU A 108 -14.49 17.83 39.80
CA GLU A 108 -14.24 16.50 39.26
C GLU A 108 -13.21 16.57 38.13
N LEU A 109 -12.07 15.92 38.31
CA LEU A 109 -11.07 15.75 37.25
C LEU A 109 -11.37 14.48 36.46
N ARG A 110 -11.76 14.64 35.21
CA ARG A 110 -12.09 13.53 34.30
C ARG A 110 -10.95 13.26 33.35
N TYR A 111 -10.56 12.00 33.23
CA TYR A 111 -9.74 11.56 32.11
C TYR A 111 -10.59 11.57 30.83
N GLY A 112 -10.08 12.22 29.79
CA GLY A 112 -10.62 12.17 28.44
C GLY A 112 -10.35 10.82 27.76
N THR A 113 -10.26 10.80 26.45
CA THR A 113 -9.95 9.55 25.72
C THR A 113 -8.46 9.24 25.81
N PRO A 114 -8.03 8.02 26.21
CA PRO A 114 -6.60 7.64 26.23
C PRO A 114 -5.95 7.56 24.84
N PHE A 115 -6.77 7.65 23.79
CA PHE A 115 -6.34 7.39 22.42
C PHE A 115 -6.18 8.70 21.65
N TRP A 116 -5.03 8.86 21.00
CA TRP A 116 -4.79 9.95 20.05
C TRP A 116 -5.65 9.80 18.78
N PHE A 117 -5.93 8.55 18.38
CA PHE A 117 -6.86 8.19 17.31
C PHE A 117 -8.09 7.50 17.88
N GLN A 118 -9.27 7.70 17.28
CA GLN A 118 -10.36 6.78 17.57
C GLN A 118 -9.96 5.35 17.15
N PRO A 119 -10.22 4.33 17.97
CA PRO A 119 -9.83 2.95 17.64
C PRO A 119 -10.32 2.50 16.26
N VAL A 120 -11.56 2.89 15.89
CA VAL A 120 -12.15 2.60 14.59
C VAL A 120 -11.32 3.19 13.44
N GLU A 121 -10.85 4.42 13.57
CA GLU A 121 -10.03 5.09 12.55
C GLU A 121 -8.67 4.40 12.40
N SER A 122 -8.04 4.02 13.52
CA SER A 122 -6.78 3.28 13.52
C SER A 122 -6.92 1.93 12.80
N PHE A 123 -7.98 1.18 13.09
CA PHE A 123 -8.25 -0.08 12.38
C PHE A 123 -8.51 0.12 10.89
N LEU A 124 -9.17 1.21 10.49
CA LEU A 124 -9.39 1.51 9.07
C LEU A 124 -8.07 1.82 8.34
N VAL A 125 -7.18 2.60 8.95
CA VAL A 125 -5.86 2.90 8.36
C VAL A 125 -5.02 1.63 8.23
N ILE A 126 -4.95 0.81 9.29
CA ILE A 126 -4.22 -0.45 9.29
C ILE A 126 -4.81 -1.42 8.26
N GLY A 127 -6.14 -1.57 8.25
CA GLY A 127 -6.85 -2.43 7.32
C GLY A 127 -6.61 -2.03 5.87
N ALA A 128 -6.69 -0.74 5.55
CA ALA A 128 -6.42 -0.21 4.21
C ALA A 128 -4.97 -0.48 3.78
N ALA A 129 -3.99 -0.25 4.65
CA ALA A 129 -2.60 -0.53 4.32
C ALA A 129 -2.33 -2.02 4.06
N ILE A 130 -2.90 -2.91 4.86
CA ILE A 130 -2.80 -4.36 4.63
C ILE A 130 -3.49 -4.75 3.31
N LEU A 131 -4.67 -4.19 3.04
CA LEU A 131 -5.40 -4.42 1.80
C LEU A 131 -4.59 -3.96 0.58
N ALA A 132 -3.94 -2.80 0.64
CA ALA A 132 -3.08 -2.29 -0.43
C ALA A 132 -1.96 -3.26 -0.77
N VAL A 133 -1.29 -3.82 0.24
CA VAL A 133 -0.21 -4.80 0.05
C VAL A 133 -0.76 -6.12 -0.50
N ALA A 134 -1.91 -6.60 0.00
CA ALA A 134 -2.55 -7.80 -0.50
C ALA A 134 -2.94 -7.67 -1.98
N LEU A 135 -3.59 -6.56 -2.37
CA LEU A 135 -3.94 -6.26 -3.76
C LEU A 135 -2.70 -6.18 -4.66
N PHE A 136 -1.62 -5.58 -4.16
CA PHE A 136 -0.35 -5.54 -4.89
C PHE A 136 0.23 -6.93 -5.13
N LEU A 137 0.29 -7.79 -4.10
CA LEU A 137 0.76 -9.16 -4.23
C LEU A 137 -0.10 -9.97 -5.20
N LEU A 138 -1.43 -9.80 -5.17
CA LEU A 138 -2.34 -10.45 -6.11
C LEU A 138 -2.10 -10.00 -7.56
N GLN A 139 -1.90 -8.71 -7.79
CA GLN A 139 -1.60 -8.17 -9.13
C GLN A 139 -0.29 -8.75 -9.67
N VAL A 140 0.79 -8.68 -8.90
CA VAL A 140 2.10 -9.20 -9.31
C VAL A 140 2.05 -10.71 -9.51
N GLY A 141 1.40 -11.44 -8.60
CA GLY A 141 1.23 -12.89 -8.69
C GLY A 141 0.47 -13.31 -9.94
N TYR A 142 -0.66 -12.66 -10.23
CA TYR A 142 -1.44 -12.95 -11.44
C TYR A 142 -0.62 -12.71 -12.72
N VAL A 143 0.13 -11.61 -12.79
CA VAL A 143 0.94 -11.31 -13.96
C VAL A 143 2.11 -12.27 -14.09
N ALA A 144 2.77 -12.63 -12.99
CA ALA A 144 3.91 -13.54 -12.99
C ALA A 144 3.54 -14.98 -13.41
N VAL A 145 2.30 -15.41 -13.12
CA VAL A 145 1.76 -16.72 -13.54
C VAL A 145 1.32 -16.71 -14.99
N LYS A 146 0.69 -15.62 -15.45
CA LYS A 146 0.02 -15.58 -16.75
C LYS A 146 0.86 -15.03 -17.89
N PHE A 147 1.83 -14.17 -17.59
CA PHE A 147 2.72 -13.56 -18.56
C PHE A 147 4.15 -14.01 -18.26
N GLU A 148 4.92 -14.28 -19.31
CA GLU A 148 6.35 -14.63 -19.18
C GLU A 148 7.16 -13.41 -18.71
N MET A 149 7.13 -13.17 -17.41
CA MET A 149 8.02 -12.19 -16.77
C MET A 149 9.41 -12.79 -16.56
N SER A 150 10.44 -12.01 -16.88
CA SER A 150 11.82 -12.38 -16.56
C SER A 150 12.01 -12.58 -15.04
N LEU A 151 12.86 -13.55 -14.67
CA LEU A 151 13.12 -13.88 -13.25
C LEU A 151 13.59 -12.65 -12.45
N LEU A 152 14.39 -11.76 -13.04
CA LEU A 152 14.85 -10.53 -12.40
C LEU A 152 13.69 -9.61 -12.00
N LYS A 153 12.67 -9.45 -12.86
CA LYS A 153 11.48 -8.63 -12.55
C LYS A 153 10.62 -9.27 -11.46
N LYS A 154 10.48 -10.60 -11.49
CA LYS A 154 9.75 -11.35 -10.45
C LYS A 154 10.41 -11.15 -9.07
N ILE A 155 11.73 -11.28 -9.01
CA ILE A 155 12.51 -11.06 -7.77
C ILE A 155 12.40 -9.60 -7.33
N SER A 156 12.48 -8.62 -8.24
CA SER A 156 12.42 -7.20 -7.87
C SER A 156 11.08 -6.82 -7.24
N PHE A 157 9.94 -7.25 -7.80
CA PHE A 157 8.63 -6.95 -7.22
C PHE A 157 8.41 -7.66 -5.89
N GLY A 158 8.89 -8.91 -5.76
CA GLY A 158 8.85 -9.65 -4.50
C GLY A 158 9.65 -8.95 -3.39
N LEU A 159 10.85 -8.43 -3.72
CA LEU A 159 11.68 -7.68 -2.78
C LEU A 159 11.00 -6.39 -2.32
N VAL A 160 10.37 -5.64 -3.24
CA VAL A 160 9.62 -4.43 -2.89
C VAL A 160 8.45 -4.77 -1.96
N ALA A 161 7.69 -5.82 -2.24
CA ALA A 161 6.59 -6.25 -1.38
C ALA A 161 7.09 -6.64 0.02
N LEU A 162 8.21 -7.37 0.10
CA LEU A 162 8.82 -7.78 1.36
C LEU A 162 9.25 -6.57 2.19
N ILE A 163 9.91 -5.60 1.58
CA ILE A 163 10.33 -4.35 2.24
C ILE A 163 9.11 -3.62 2.81
N VAL A 164 8.04 -3.47 2.01
CA VAL A 164 6.81 -2.81 2.47
C VAL A 164 6.21 -3.55 3.67
N MET A 165 6.16 -4.88 3.65
CA MET A 165 5.65 -5.67 4.78
C MET A 165 6.48 -5.49 6.06
N ILE A 166 7.82 -5.50 5.94
CA ILE A 166 8.72 -5.29 7.09
C ILE A 166 8.51 -3.91 7.73
N ILE A 167 8.08 -2.91 6.96
CA ILE A 167 7.83 -1.56 7.47
C ILE A 167 6.40 -1.42 8.03
N VAL A 168 5.40 -1.91 7.30
CA VAL A 168 3.97 -1.75 7.65
C VAL A 168 3.59 -2.55 8.90
N VAL A 169 4.15 -3.75 9.10
CA VAL A 169 3.80 -4.60 10.26
C VAL A 169 4.22 -3.95 11.60
N PRO A 170 5.47 -3.49 11.79
CA PRO A 170 5.84 -2.70 12.96
C PRO A 170 5.05 -1.39 13.06
N GLY A 171 4.79 -0.72 11.93
CA GLY A 171 3.99 0.50 11.90
C GLY A 171 2.59 0.30 12.49
N ALA A 172 1.91 -0.78 12.09
CA ALA A 172 0.60 -1.15 12.63
C ALA A 172 0.66 -1.46 14.14
N ALA A 173 1.68 -2.19 14.59
CA ALA A 173 1.86 -2.48 16.02
C ALA A 173 2.10 -1.21 16.86
N LEU A 174 2.80 -0.22 16.31
CA LEU A 174 3.04 1.06 16.96
C LEU A 174 1.80 1.96 16.97
N LEU A 175 0.96 1.89 15.94
CA LEU A 175 -0.25 2.71 15.81
C LEU A 175 -1.37 2.28 16.78
N VAL A 176 -1.36 1.02 17.25
CA VAL A 176 -2.30 0.51 18.25
C VAL A 176 -1.96 0.98 19.67
N LYS A 177 -0.75 1.50 19.91
CA LYS A 177 -0.36 1.98 21.25
C LYS A 177 -1.19 3.18 21.66
N GLU A 178 -1.58 3.17 22.93
CA GLU A 178 -2.31 4.26 23.57
C GLU A 178 -1.43 5.52 23.66
N GLY A 179 -2.08 6.69 23.58
CA GLY A 179 -1.42 7.97 23.76
C GLY A 179 -0.84 8.64 22.49
N PHE A 180 -0.63 9.95 22.60
CA PHE A 180 0.11 10.80 21.67
C PHE A 180 1.59 10.68 22.02
N THR A 181 2.20 9.59 21.57
CA THR A 181 3.61 9.33 21.81
C THR A 181 4.35 9.40 20.49
N LEU A 182 5.66 9.64 20.57
CA LEU A 182 6.53 9.58 19.40
C LEU A 182 6.38 8.23 18.66
N ALA A 183 6.12 7.15 19.41
CA ALA A 183 5.88 5.82 18.87
C ALA A 183 4.62 5.74 17.99
N SER A 184 3.47 6.26 18.43
CA SER A 184 2.23 6.21 17.63
C SER A 184 2.30 7.11 16.40
N GLN A 185 2.97 8.26 16.48
CA GLN A 185 3.27 9.13 15.34
C GLN A 185 4.13 8.42 14.28
N PHE A 186 5.21 7.76 14.72
CA PHE A 186 6.03 6.94 13.82
C PHE A 186 5.22 5.79 13.24
N GLY A 187 4.34 5.16 14.03
CA GLY A 187 3.44 4.11 13.55
C GLY A 187 2.60 4.56 12.36
N LEU A 188 1.95 5.72 12.45
CA LEU A 188 1.16 6.28 11.36
C LEU A 188 2.01 6.56 10.11
N GLY A 189 3.19 7.16 10.29
CA GLY A 189 4.12 7.43 9.20
C GLY A 189 4.61 6.15 8.52
N LEU A 190 4.95 5.11 9.30
CA LEU A 190 5.40 3.80 8.80
C LEU A 190 4.31 3.03 8.06
N VAL A 191 3.03 3.32 8.33
CA VAL A 191 1.92 2.71 7.59
C VAL A 191 1.65 3.46 6.28
N VAL A 192 1.66 4.80 6.31
CA VAL A 192 1.28 5.62 5.15
C VAL A 192 2.42 5.77 4.15
N LEU A 193 3.65 6.06 4.58
CA LEU A 193 4.76 6.40 3.68
C LEU A 193 5.16 5.27 2.71
N PRO A 194 5.21 3.99 3.11
CA PRO A 194 5.59 2.91 2.20
C PRO A 194 4.64 2.72 1.02
N THR A 195 3.42 3.26 1.09
CA THR A 195 2.44 3.16 -0.01
C THR A 195 2.93 3.82 -1.30
N ILE A 196 3.90 4.74 -1.25
CA ILE A 196 4.54 5.31 -2.44
C ILE A 196 5.20 4.22 -3.30
N LEU A 197 5.78 3.19 -2.67
CA LEU A 197 6.46 2.11 -3.36
C LEU A 197 5.48 1.22 -4.14
N LEU A 198 4.19 1.29 -3.81
CA LEU A 198 3.11 0.56 -4.48
C LEU A 198 2.58 1.30 -5.73
N VAL A 199 2.98 2.55 -5.98
CA VAL A 199 2.52 3.33 -7.14
C VAL A 199 3.24 2.92 -8.43
N PRO A 200 4.59 2.91 -8.53
CA PRO A 200 5.30 2.55 -9.76
C PRO A 200 5.00 1.14 -10.30
N PRO A 201 4.85 0.09 -9.46
CA PRO A 201 4.58 -1.25 -9.96
C PRO A 201 3.32 -1.39 -10.81
N LEU A 202 2.30 -0.56 -10.56
CA LEU A 202 1.07 -0.57 -11.35
C LEU A 202 1.34 -0.24 -12.84
N PHE A 203 2.25 0.70 -13.09
CA PHE A 203 2.67 1.06 -14.45
C PHE A 203 3.39 -0.10 -15.15
N PHE A 204 4.32 -0.77 -14.45
CA PHE A 204 5.04 -1.92 -14.99
C PHE A 204 4.13 -3.11 -15.28
N VAL A 205 3.14 -3.33 -14.42
CA VAL A 205 2.10 -4.35 -14.60
C VAL A 205 1.32 -4.09 -15.89
N PHE A 206 0.90 -2.85 -16.17
CA PHE A 206 0.22 -2.51 -17.42
C PHE A 206 1.12 -2.65 -18.66
N GLN A 207 2.38 -2.21 -18.58
CA GLN A 207 3.36 -2.38 -19.67
C GLN A 207 3.62 -3.85 -20.02
N SER A 208 3.55 -4.74 -19.03
CA SER A 208 3.75 -6.17 -19.26
C SER A 208 2.57 -6.84 -19.99
N VAL A 209 1.40 -6.20 -20.00
CA VAL A 209 0.17 -6.72 -20.63
C VAL A 209 -0.15 -6.01 -21.94
N PHE A 210 0.24 -4.74 -22.10
CA PHE A 210 -0.04 -3.95 -23.29
C PHE A 210 1.25 -3.35 -23.87
N GLU A 211 1.48 -3.53 -25.17
CA GLU A 211 2.57 -2.86 -25.91
C GLU A 211 2.45 -1.33 -25.87
N LYS A 212 1.22 -0.81 -25.77
CA LYS A 212 0.93 0.61 -25.52
C LYS A 212 -0.12 0.72 -24.42
N PRO A 213 0.14 1.46 -23.33
CA PRO A 213 -0.81 1.57 -22.23
C PRO A 213 -2.10 2.24 -22.74
N PRO A 214 -3.29 1.66 -22.49
CA PRO A 214 -4.54 2.30 -22.85
C PRO A 214 -4.72 3.59 -22.04
N LEU A 215 -5.44 4.57 -22.59
CA LEU A 215 -5.70 5.86 -21.95
C LEU A 215 -6.31 5.68 -20.54
N PHE A 216 -7.13 4.65 -20.36
CA PHE A 216 -7.67 4.24 -19.07
C PHE A 216 -6.61 3.88 -18.02
N ALA A 217 -5.53 3.17 -18.40
CA ALA A 217 -4.45 2.82 -17.47
C ALA A 217 -3.68 4.07 -17.00
N ILE A 218 -3.50 5.05 -17.89
CA ILE A 218 -2.88 6.34 -17.55
C ILE A 218 -3.74 7.08 -16.51
N ILE A 219 -5.06 7.12 -16.71
CA ILE A 219 -6.00 7.72 -15.73
C ILE A 219 -5.88 7.05 -14.36
N LEU A 220 -5.82 5.71 -14.30
CA LEU A 220 -5.68 4.98 -13.04
C LEU A 220 -4.36 5.32 -12.32
N ILE A 221 -3.25 5.47 -13.05
CA ILE A 221 -1.96 5.83 -12.45
C ILE A 221 -2.02 7.24 -11.86
N ILE A 222 -2.60 8.21 -12.59
CA ILE A 222 -2.78 9.59 -12.09
C ILE A 222 -3.65 9.59 -10.84
N LEU A 223 -4.77 8.83 -10.85
CA LEU A 223 -5.67 8.75 -9.70
C LEU A 223 -5.00 8.09 -8.49
N LYS A 224 -4.15 7.09 -8.70
CA LYS A 224 -3.37 6.46 -7.62
C LYS A 224 -2.35 7.44 -7.02
N ALA A 225 -1.67 8.21 -7.85
CA ALA A 225 -0.74 9.25 -7.41
C ALA A 225 -1.47 10.35 -6.62
N LEU A 226 -2.67 10.74 -7.06
CA LEU A 226 -3.50 11.70 -6.34
C LEU A 226 -3.95 11.17 -4.98
N GLY A 227 -4.39 9.90 -4.91
CA GLY A 227 -4.72 9.25 -3.64
C GLY A 227 -3.55 9.25 -2.66
N TYR A 228 -2.33 9.01 -3.15
CA TYR A 228 -1.11 9.12 -2.34
C TYR A 228 -0.86 10.54 -1.84
N LEU A 229 -0.98 11.57 -2.69
CA LEU A 229 -0.81 12.96 -2.28
C LEU A 229 -1.81 13.36 -1.19
N ILE A 230 -3.07 12.91 -1.31
CA ILE A 230 -4.10 13.13 -0.29
C ILE A 230 -3.73 12.44 1.03
N ALA A 231 -3.26 11.19 0.98
CA ALA A 231 -2.85 10.46 2.18
C ALA A 231 -1.67 11.13 2.91
N VAL A 232 -0.67 11.62 2.16
CA VAL A 232 0.48 12.34 2.73
C VAL A 232 0.08 13.71 3.28
N ALA A 233 -0.81 14.43 2.60
CA ALA A 233 -1.32 15.70 3.10
C ALA A 233 -2.08 15.50 4.41
N GLY A 234 -2.93 14.48 4.49
CA GLY A 234 -3.61 14.10 5.73
C GLY A 234 -2.63 13.67 6.84
N LEU A 235 -1.56 12.97 6.50
CA LEU A 235 -0.51 12.61 7.48
C LEU A 235 0.15 13.87 8.06
N ALA A 236 0.53 14.81 7.18
CA ALA A 236 1.21 16.03 7.58
C ALA A 236 0.34 16.91 8.49
N THR A 237 -0.98 16.97 8.27
CA THR A 237 -1.91 17.71 9.14
C THR A 237 -2.26 16.96 10.41
N SER A 238 -2.19 15.62 10.41
CA SER A 238 -2.46 14.82 11.61
C SER A 238 -1.33 14.86 12.64
N LEU A 239 -0.06 14.98 12.23
CA LEU A 239 1.09 15.01 13.14
C LEU A 239 1.10 16.17 14.16
N PRO A 240 0.80 17.43 13.79
CA PRO A 240 0.80 18.55 14.72
C PRO A 240 -0.50 18.71 15.53
N GLU A 241 -1.60 18.07 15.12
CA GLU A 241 -2.91 18.24 15.78
C GLU A 241 -3.20 17.12 16.79
N CYS A 242 -3.72 17.51 17.95
CA CYS A 242 -4.20 16.59 18.96
C CYS A 242 -5.49 17.15 19.60
N PRO A 243 -6.66 16.50 19.41
CA PRO A 243 -6.90 15.34 18.54
C PRO A 243 -6.87 15.70 17.04
N PRO A 244 -6.47 14.77 16.16
CA PRO A 244 -6.37 15.02 14.73
C PRO A 244 -7.78 15.15 14.12
N LYS A 245 -8.15 16.34 13.62
CA LYS A 245 -9.47 16.55 13.00
C LYS A 245 -9.55 16.00 11.57
N GLN A 246 -8.42 15.81 10.92
CA GLN A 246 -8.33 15.45 9.50
C GLN A 246 -7.91 14.00 9.24
N THR A 247 -8.02 13.12 10.23
CA THR A 247 -7.77 11.66 10.06
C THR A 247 -8.51 11.06 8.88
N SER A 248 -9.74 11.52 8.65
CA SER A 248 -10.59 11.11 7.53
C SER A 248 -9.93 11.33 6.17
N VAL A 249 -9.03 12.32 6.04
CA VAL A 249 -8.28 12.61 4.82
C VAL A 249 -7.25 11.51 4.53
N VAL A 250 -6.54 11.01 5.55
CA VAL A 250 -5.60 9.88 5.40
C VAL A 250 -6.35 8.62 4.95
N ILE A 251 -7.46 8.33 5.63
CA ILE A 251 -8.31 7.17 5.32
C ILE A 251 -8.85 7.28 3.88
N ALA A 252 -9.33 8.45 3.47
CA ALA A 252 -9.81 8.67 2.11
C ALA A 252 -8.69 8.47 1.07
N GLY A 253 -7.49 8.99 1.32
CA GLY A 253 -6.34 8.82 0.43
C GLY A 253 -5.95 7.35 0.25
N LEU A 254 -5.84 6.60 1.35
CA LEU A 254 -5.58 5.15 1.32
C LEU A 254 -6.71 4.37 0.61
N GLY A 255 -7.97 4.73 0.88
CA GLY A 255 -9.12 4.12 0.23
C GLY A 255 -9.12 4.31 -1.30
N ILE A 256 -8.72 5.49 -1.80
CA ILE A 256 -8.56 5.73 -3.25
C ILE A 256 -7.49 4.81 -3.83
N ILE A 257 -6.35 4.63 -3.15
CA ILE A 257 -5.26 3.75 -3.59
C ILE A 257 -5.77 2.31 -3.73
N ASP A 258 -6.53 1.82 -2.74
CA ASP A 258 -7.09 0.46 -2.73
C ASP A 258 -8.14 0.26 -3.82
N ILE A 259 -9.07 1.21 -3.99
CA ILE A 259 -10.10 1.15 -5.03
C ILE A 259 -9.45 1.10 -6.42
N VAL A 260 -8.45 1.95 -6.67
CA VAL A 260 -7.71 1.96 -7.94
C VAL A 260 -6.98 0.64 -8.17
N ALA A 261 -6.34 0.09 -7.14
CA ALA A 261 -5.67 -1.20 -7.23
C ALA A 261 -6.66 -2.36 -7.50
N ALA A 262 -7.83 -2.36 -6.85
CA ALA A 262 -8.87 -3.35 -7.08
C ALA A 262 -9.42 -3.27 -8.52
N ILE A 263 -9.74 -2.06 -9.02
CA ILE A 263 -10.21 -1.84 -10.39
C ILE A 263 -9.16 -2.32 -11.40
N ALA A 264 -7.90 -1.96 -11.21
CA ALA A 264 -6.82 -2.40 -12.09
C ALA A 264 -6.68 -3.93 -12.09
N PHE A 265 -6.78 -4.58 -10.93
CA PHE A 265 -6.74 -6.03 -10.83
C PHE A 265 -7.90 -6.70 -11.58
N ILE A 266 -9.14 -6.23 -11.38
CA ILE A 266 -10.32 -6.74 -12.09
C ILE A 266 -10.14 -6.58 -13.61
N TYR A 267 -9.71 -5.41 -14.06
CA TYR A 267 -9.48 -5.12 -15.47
C TYR A 267 -8.46 -6.10 -16.09
N MET A 268 -7.36 -6.37 -15.38
CA MET A 268 -6.33 -7.33 -15.80
C MET A 268 -6.86 -8.77 -15.88
N VAL A 269 -7.71 -9.18 -14.94
CA VAL A 269 -8.35 -10.51 -14.96
C VAL A 269 -9.29 -10.64 -16.15
N VAL A 270 -10.15 -9.63 -16.37
CA VAL A 270 -11.14 -9.61 -17.45
C VAL A 270 -10.47 -9.64 -18.82
N ILE A 271 -9.50 -8.74 -19.07
CA ILE A 271 -8.79 -8.70 -20.36
C ILE A 271 -7.92 -9.93 -20.57
N GLY A 272 -7.29 -10.44 -19.53
CA GLY A 272 -6.53 -11.68 -19.63
C GLY A 272 -7.38 -12.88 -20.07
N LYS A 273 -8.70 -12.89 -19.83
CA LYS A 273 -9.61 -13.91 -20.38
C LYS A 273 -9.90 -13.66 -21.87
N TYR A 274 -10.15 -12.41 -22.25
CA TYR A 274 -10.42 -12.04 -23.64
C TYR A 274 -9.20 -12.19 -24.57
N TYR A 275 -7.98 -11.90 -24.10
CA TYR A 275 -6.75 -12.12 -24.86
C TYR A 275 -6.54 -13.60 -25.14
N LEU A 276 -6.75 -14.48 -24.16
CA LEU A 276 -6.66 -15.93 -24.36
C LEU A 276 -7.67 -16.38 -25.43
N LEU A 277 -8.90 -15.87 -25.37
CA LEU A 277 -9.95 -16.15 -26.36
C LEU A 277 -9.60 -15.60 -27.76
N ARG A 278 -8.99 -14.41 -27.84
CA ARG A 278 -8.60 -13.74 -29.09
C ARG A 278 -7.37 -14.39 -29.73
N VAL A 279 -6.41 -14.85 -28.93
CA VAL A 279 -5.26 -15.66 -29.38
C VAL A 279 -5.76 -17.04 -29.82
N TYR A 280 -6.66 -17.68 -29.08
CA TYR A 280 -7.32 -18.91 -29.50
C TYR A 280 -8.06 -18.73 -30.82
N MET A 281 -8.82 -17.63 -30.98
CA MET A 281 -9.51 -17.34 -32.24
C MET A 281 -8.55 -17.00 -33.39
N LYS A 282 -7.48 -16.22 -33.16
CA LYS A 282 -6.47 -15.93 -34.18
C LYS A 282 -5.72 -17.21 -34.59
N CYS A 283 -5.33 -18.06 -33.65
CA CYS A 283 -4.74 -19.37 -33.94
C CYS A 283 -5.73 -20.29 -34.65
N PHE A 284 -7.01 -20.30 -34.25
CA PHE A 284 -8.04 -21.08 -34.92
C PHE A 284 -8.28 -20.59 -36.36
N ILE A 285 -8.32 -19.28 -36.61
CA ILE A 285 -8.47 -18.70 -37.94
C ILE A 285 -7.20 -18.91 -38.79
N LEU A 286 -6.01 -18.73 -38.24
CA LEU A 286 -4.74 -18.98 -38.96
C LEU A 286 -4.56 -20.47 -39.27
N ASN A 287 -4.93 -21.38 -38.36
CA ASN A 287 -4.91 -22.81 -38.60
C ASN A 287 -5.95 -23.20 -39.68
N GLN A 288 -7.16 -22.63 -39.65
CA GLN A 288 -8.16 -22.83 -40.70
C GLN A 288 -7.67 -22.29 -42.07
N MET A 289 -7.04 -21.12 -42.11
CA MET A 289 -6.49 -20.56 -43.35
C MET A 289 -5.28 -21.34 -43.88
N ASN A 290 -4.43 -21.88 -43.00
CA ASN A 290 -3.30 -22.76 -43.39
C ASN A 290 -3.79 -24.12 -43.92
N ILE A 291 -4.87 -24.66 -43.36
CA ILE A 291 -5.53 -25.87 -43.88
C ILE A 291 -6.12 -25.61 -45.27
N GLN A 292 -6.81 -24.48 -45.48
CA GLN A 292 -7.39 -24.12 -46.78
C GLN A 292 -6.32 -23.85 -47.85
N THR A 293 -5.21 -23.20 -47.49
CA THR A 293 -4.09 -22.95 -48.43
C THR A 293 -3.32 -24.23 -48.77
N LYS A 294 -3.13 -25.17 -47.84
CA LYS A 294 -2.57 -26.50 -48.14
C LYS A 294 -3.50 -27.33 -49.04
N PHE A 295 -4.82 -27.27 -48.85
CA PHE A 295 -5.79 -27.92 -49.75
C PHE A 295 -5.80 -27.30 -51.15
N LEU A 296 -5.75 -25.96 -51.25
CA LEU A 296 -5.65 -25.26 -52.54
C LEU A 296 -4.34 -25.56 -53.28
N PHE A 297 -3.21 -25.63 -52.58
CA PHE A 297 -1.94 -26.00 -53.20
C PHE A 297 -1.90 -27.47 -53.65
N SER A 298 -2.50 -28.39 -52.89
CA SER A 298 -2.64 -29.80 -53.31
C SER A 298 -3.50 -29.93 -54.57
N ALA A 299 -4.65 -29.25 -54.62
CA ALA A 299 -5.57 -29.31 -55.75
C ALA A 299 -5.03 -28.60 -57.01
N VAL A 300 -4.19 -27.57 -56.86
CA VAL A 300 -3.53 -26.88 -57.97
C VAL A 300 -2.32 -27.67 -58.47
N SER A 301 -1.53 -28.29 -57.59
CA SER A 301 -0.41 -29.16 -57.98
C SER A 301 -0.88 -30.36 -58.80
N GLU A 302 -1.97 -31.02 -58.36
CA GLU A 302 -2.53 -32.18 -59.07
C GLU A 302 -3.09 -31.79 -60.45
N ARG A 303 -3.63 -30.57 -60.59
CA ARG A 303 -4.15 -30.05 -61.87
C ARG A 303 -3.04 -29.55 -62.81
N ILE A 304 -1.88 -29.17 -62.29
CA ILE A 304 -0.69 -28.82 -63.08
C ILE A 304 0.02 -30.09 -63.58
N ASP A 305 0.17 -31.11 -62.74
CA ASP A 305 0.77 -32.39 -63.14
C ASP A 305 -0.05 -33.09 -64.23
N GLN A 306 -1.38 -33.03 -64.14
CA GLN A 306 -2.29 -33.61 -65.15
C GLN A 306 -2.26 -32.87 -66.51
N LYS A 307 -1.90 -31.57 -66.52
CA LYS A 307 -1.70 -30.80 -67.75
C LYS A 307 -0.32 -31.06 -68.38
N ILE A 308 0.70 -31.33 -67.57
CA ILE A 308 2.06 -31.60 -68.05
C ILE A 308 2.17 -33.03 -68.61
N THR A 309 1.45 -34.02 -68.04
CA THR A 309 1.42 -35.39 -68.60
C THR A 309 0.67 -35.49 -69.93
N ASN A 310 -0.34 -34.64 -70.18
CA ASN A 310 -1.10 -34.66 -71.43
C ASN A 310 -0.47 -33.87 -72.60
N ALA A 311 0.62 -33.13 -72.36
CA ALA A 311 1.32 -32.34 -73.39
C ALA A 311 2.65 -32.95 -73.85
N GLY A 312 3.12 -34.04 -73.23
CA GLY A 312 4.48 -34.59 -73.40
C GLY A 312 4.59 -35.91 -74.18
N CYS A 313 3.62 -36.26 -75.03
CA CYS A 313 3.69 -37.48 -75.86
C CYS A 313 3.34 -37.18 -77.32
N LEU A 314 4.22 -36.46 -78.02
CA LEU A 314 4.23 -36.46 -79.49
C LEU A 314 5.68 -36.37 -80.03
N VAL A 315 6.08 -37.49 -80.64
CA VAL A 315 7.01 -37.66 -81.77
C VAL A 315 8.50 -37.91 -81.50
N TYR A 316 8.91 -39.03 -82.09
CA TYR A 316 10.20 -39.74 -82.15
C TYR A 316 11.05 -39.27 -83.35
N GLU A 317 12.37 -39.53 -83.22
CA GLU A 317 13.34 -39.95 -84.25
C GLU A 317 14.03 -38.98 -85.23
N GLN A 318 15.38 -39.05 -85.16
CA GLN A 318 16.40 -39.25 -86.22
C GLN A 318 17.43 -38.14 -86.50
N GLY A 319 18.72 -38.49 -86.34
CA GLY A 319 19.85 -37.96 -87.13
C GLY A 319 21.05 -37.36 -86.37
N GLU A 320 22.13 -38.13 -86.21
CA GLU A 320 23.53 -37.68 -85.98
C GLU A 320 24.14 -36.96 -87.23
N PRO A 321 25.42 -36.47 -87.23
CA PRO A 321 26.22 -35.76 -86.22
C PRO A 321 27.02 -34.55 -86.82
N SER A 322 27.46 -33.56 -86.00
CA SER A 322 28.72 -32.79 -86.24
C SER A 322 29.00 -31.73 -85.15
N HIS A 323 30.19 -31.79 -84.55
CA HIS A 323 30.86 -30.79 -83.69
C HIS A 323 31.09 -29.41 -84.36
N PRO A 324 31.65 -28.37 -83.67
CA PRO A 324 31.69 -28.04 -82.23
C PRO A 324 31.32 -26.55 -81.94
N GLY A 325 30.93 -26.22 -80.71
CA GLY A 325 30.69 -24.83 -80.31
C GLY A 325 30.62 -24.62 -78.80
N ALA A 326 31.75 -24.17 -78.25
CA ALA A 326 32.04 -23.64 -76.92
C ALA A 326 30.86 -23.26 -75.97
N LYS A 327 30.85 -23.89 -74.79
CA LYS A 327 31.16 -23.32 -73.45
C LYS A 327 30.09 -22.41 -72.80
N CYS A 328 29.54 -22.88 -71.68
CA CYS A 328 29.81 -22.23 -70.38
C CYS A 328 29.62 -23.23 -69.23
N SER A 329 30.66 -23.29 -68.39
CA SER A 329 30.81 -24.10 -67.19
C SER A 329 30.35 -23.29 -65.97
N LEU A 330 29.77 -23.94 -64.96
CA LEU A 330 30.22 -23.68 -63.59
C LEU A 330 30.15 -24.96 -62.75
N ALA A 331 31.23 -25.14 -62.01
CA ALA A 331 31.66 -26.38 -61.40
C ALA A 331 31.01 -26.67 -60.05
N SER A 332 30.73 -27.96 -59.87
CA SER A 332 30.86 -28.82 -58.70
C SER A 332 31.41 -28.26 -57.37
N ALA A 333 30.82 -28.73 -56.27
CA ALA A 333 31.58 -29.26 -55.14
C ALA A 333 31.01 -30.64 -54.76
N SER A 334 31.76 -31.68 -55.11
CA SER A 334 31.55 -33.08 -54.74
C SER A 334 32.35 -33.43 -53.49
N PHE A 335 31.75 -34.15 -52.55
CA PHE A 335 32.47 -34.95 -51.56
C PHE A 335 32.21 -36.43 -51.88
N GLN A 336 33.29 -37.18 -52.16
CA GLN A 336 33.29 -38.60 -52.53
C GLN A 336 32.80 -39.50 -51.38
N PRO A 337 32.33 -40.71 -51.75
CA PRO A 337 32.88 -41.88 -51.10
C PRO A 337 33.30 -42.97 -52.10
N SER A 338 34.45 -43.57 -51.81
CA SER A 338 35.04 -44.70 -52.52
C SER A 338 34.33 -46.01 -52.16
N GLY A 339 33.98 -46.76 -53.21
CA GLY A 339 33.90 -48.23 -53.33
C GLY A 339 33.52 -49.11 -52.14
N LEU A 340 32.40 -49.83 -52.27
CA LEU A 340 32.35 -51.29 -52.48
C LEU A 340 30.87 -51.75 -52.52
N SER A 341 30.50 -52.52 -53.55
CA SER A 341 29.30 -53.39 -53.58
C SER A 341 29.69 -54.77 -52.98
N PRO A 342 28.80 -55.73 -52.63
CA PRO A 342 27.33 -55.79 -52.82
C PRO A 342 26.52 -56.30 -51.60
N GLY A 343 25.19 -56.20 -51.67
CA GLY A 343 24.31 -57.22 -51.06
C GLY A 343 23.27 -56.76 -50.03
N HIS A 344 22.01 -57.09 -50.35
CA HIS A 344 20.86 -57.33 -49.46
C HIS A 344 20.24 -56.19 -48.63
N THR A 345 19.06 -55.77 -49.09
CA THR A 345 17.81 -55.48 -48.35
C THR A 345 17.87 -55.45 -46.82
N ALA A 346 17.65 -54.26 -46.26
CA ALA A 346 17.12 -54.09 -44.90
C ALA A 346 16.16 -52.89 -44.84
N HIS A 347 14.89 -53.17 -44.56
CA HIS A 347 13.89 -52.18 -44.13
C HIS A 347 14.38 -51.47 -42.87
N ARG A 348 14.44 -50.13 -42.88
CA ARG A 348 14.33 -49.31 -41.67
C ARG A 348 13.08 -48.45 -41.75
N SER A 349 12.12 -48.81 -40.91
CA SER A 349 10.96 -48.00 -40.56
C SER A 349 11.44 -46.72 -39.87
N CYS A 350 11.12 -45.56 -40.44
CA CYS A 350 11.07 -44.30 -39.70
C CYS A 350 9.59 -44.04 -39.37
N SER A 351 9.22 -44.35 -38.13
CA SER A 351 7.98 -43.90 -37.51
C SER A 351 7.95 -42.37 -37.48
N VAL A 352 7.04 -41.79 -38.26
CA VAL A 352 6.71 -40.36 -38.25
C VAL A 352 5.99 -40.05 -36.92
N PRO A 353 6.52 -39.20 -36.02
CA PRO A 353 5.75 -38.69 -34.91
C PRO A 353 4.68 -37.75 -35.46
N SER A 354 3.45 -37.85 -34.94
CA SER A 354 2.28 -37.12 -35.43
C SER A 354 2.54 -35.61 -35.60
N LEU A 355 2.36 -35.12 -36.83
CA LEU A 355 2.53 -33.71 -37.23
C LEU A 355 1.71 -32.69 -36.43
N ARG A 356 0.73 -33.11 -35.60
CA ARG A 356 -0.13 -32.18 -34.83
C ARG A 356 0.56 -31.53 -33.63
N ALA A 357 1.59 -32.16 -33.05
CA ALA A 357 2.25 -31.63 -31.85
C ALA A 357 3.29 -30.53 -32.16
N LEU A 358 3.94 -30.63 -33.33
CA LEU A 358 4.98 -29.69 -33.77
C LEU A 358 4.41 -28.35 -34.27
N ASP A 359 3.24 -28.37 -34.91
CA ASP A 359 2.56 -27.13 -35.34
C ASP A 359 2.02 -26.32 -34.13
N TRP A 360 1.67 -26.99 -33.03
CA TRP A 360 1.29 -26.33 -31.78
C TRP A 360 2.49 -25.63 -31.12
N LEU A 361 3.64 -26.30 -31.04
CA LEU A 361 4.86 -25.71 -30.48
C LEU A 361 5.36 -24.52 -31.30
N ARG A 362 5.27 -24.58 -32.64
CA ARG A 362 5.71 -23.50 -33.52
C ARG A 362 4.82 -22.26 -33.44
N CYS A 363 3.52 -22.42 -33.17
CA CYS A 363 2.60 -21.30 -32.99
C CYS A 363 2.74 -20.61 -31.62
N VAL A 364 3.25 -21.33 -30.60
CA VAL A 364 3.57 -20.77 -29.28
C VAL A 364 4.95 -20.11 -29.24
N LEU A 365 5.89 -20.53 -30.10
CA LEU A 365 7.27 -20.01 -30.15
C LEU A 365 7.44 -18.73 -31.00
N GLU A 366 6.44 -18.31 -31.78
CA GLU A 366 6.46 -17.06 -32.57
C GLU A 366 5.53 -15.95 -32.02
N LEU A 367 5.04 -16.10 -30.80
CA LEU A 367 4.36 -15.07 -29.99
C LEU A 367 5.23 -14.74 -28.79
#